data_AF-A0A946GXV1-F1
#
_entry.id   AF-A0A946GXV1-F1
#
_cell.length_a   1.000
_cell.length_b   1.000
_cell.length_c   1.000
_cell.angle_alpha   90.00
_cell.angle_beta   90.00
_cell.angle_gamma   90.00
#
_symmetry.space_group_name_H-M   'P 1'
#
loop_
_entity.id
_entity.type
_entity.pdbx_description
1 polymer ?
#
loop_
_entity_poly.entity_id
_entity_poly.type
_entity_poly.pdbx_seq_one_letter_code
_entity_poly.pdbx_strand_id
1 'polypeptide(L)'
;MESIPRRVREKLGYYVYLYVDPRDGLPFYVGKGQGNRLLAHLDDRTETEKVRRITELGKLGLKPIIEILKYGLSEHEAFLIESASIELLGLEQLTNRVKGHHAEQQGRGRLEDIVQELDAEEVEISHAVILININRLYRYGMPQIQLYDATRSSWKVGPRRANAEYAFCVYGGIVRAVYRVAAWVPAGSTMMSPTYDHREHEAPDRFEFVGKLAAEDIRRKYVGKSIKQYFAKGAQNPIKYINC
;
A
#
# COMPACT_ATOMS: atom_id res chain seq x y z
N MET A 1 24.83 24.58 9.38
CA MET A 1 23.69 25.42 9.76
C MET A 1 22.82 24.60 10.70
N GLU A 2 22.75 24.99 11.97
CA GLU A 2 22.05 24.21 13.01
C GLU A 2 20.53 24.46 13.03
N SER A 3 20.04 25.53 12.38
CA SER A 3 18.60 25.77 12.28
C SER A 3 18.23 26.69 11.11
N ILE A 4 16.98 26.60 10.65
CA ILE A 4 16.41 27.49 9.65
C ILE A 4 16.01 28.82 10.32
N PRO A 5 16.42 29.99 9.79
CA PRO A 5 16.07 31.28 10.35
C PRO A 5 14.55 31.45 10.52
N ARG A 6 14.12 32.09 11.63
CA ARG A 6 12.69 32.23 11.97
C ARG A 6 11.85 32.82 10.83
N ARG A 7 12.31 33.91 10.20
CA ARG A 7 11.62 34.56 9.07
C ARG A 7 11.45 33.63 7.87
N VAL A 8 12.38 32.71 7.67
CA VAL A 8 12.31 31.70 6.60
C VAL A 8 11.30 30.62 6.98
N ARG A 9 11.32 30.12 8.23
CA ARG A 9 10.35 29.14 8.73
C ARG A 9 8.90 29.63 8.62
N GLU A 10 8.65 30.88 8.98
CA GLU A 10 7.32 31.50 8.87
C GLU A 10 6.82 31.52 7.42
N LYS A 11 7.70 31.79 6.45
CA LYS A 11 7.36 31.77 5.02
C LYS A 11 7.27 30.37 4.41
N LEU A 12 8.05 29.42 4.93
CA LEU A 12 8.05 28.04 4.45
C LEU A 12 6.71 27.35 4.74
N GLY A 13 6.03 27.68 5.84
CA GLY A 13 4.80 26.97 6.23
C GLY A 13 5.04 25.46 6.35
N TYR A 14 4.09 24.65 5.90
CA TYR A 14 4.38 23.25 5.57
C TYR A 14 5.05 23.15 4.21
N TYR A 15 5.93 22.16 4.08
CA TYR A 15 6.71 21.94 2.88
C TYR A 15 6.99 20.44 2.67
N VAL A 16 7.30 20.08 1.43
CA VAL A 16 7.83 18.78 1.03
C VAL A 16 9.30 18.97 0.63
N TYR A 17 10.16 18.08 1.12
CA TYR A 17 11.60 18.14 0.92
C TYR A 17 12.16 16.80 0.45
N LEU A 18 13.33 16.87 -0.18
CA LEU A 18 14.08 15.74 -0.69
C LEU A 18 15.45 15.68 -0.01
N TYR A 19 15.94 14.46 0.24
CA TYR A 19 17.38 14.25 0.39
C TYR A 19 17.93 13.67 -0.91
N VAL A 20 18.91 14.36 -1.47
CA VAL A 20 19.55 14.04 -2.75
C VAL A 20 20.98 13.57 -2.49
N ASP A 21 21.36 12.47 -3.13
CA ASP A 21 22.71 11.95 -3.05
C ASP A 21 23.62 12.81 -3.95
N PRO A 22 24.65 13.49 -3.39
CA PRO A 22 25.49 14.39 -4.16
C PRO A 22 26.36 13.68 -5.22
N ARG A 23 26.42 12.34 -5.21
CA ARG A 23 27.26 11.56 -6.14
C ARG A 23 26.59 11.35 -7.50
N ASP A 24 25.27 11.19 -7.51
CA ASP A 24 24.48 10.92 -8.72
C ASP A 24 23.38 11.96 -8.98
N GLY A 25 23.11 12.85 -8.01
CA GLY A 25 22.06 13.86 -8.10
C GLY A 25 20.65 13.30 -7.96
N LEU A 26 20.49 12.06 -7.50
CA LEU A 26 19.18 11.41 -7.38
C LEU A 26 18.60 11.55 -5.96
N PRO A 27 17.28 11.80 -5.85
CA PRO A 27 16.60 11.80 -4.56
C PRO A 27 16.54 10.38 -4.01
N PHE A 28 16.95 10.21 -2.75
CA PHE A 28 16.84 8.93 -2.04
C PHE A 28 15.88 8.98 -0.85
N TYR A 29 15.27 10.13 -0.57
CA TYR A 29 14.26 10.30 0.47
C TYR A 29 13.33 11.44 0.11
N VAL A 30 12.03 11.28 0.38
CA VAL A 30 11.01 12.34 0.30
C VAL A 30 10.37 12.47 1.68
N GLY A 31 10.15 13.70 2.17
CA GLY A 31 9.44 13.90 3.43
C GLY A 31 8.64 15.19 3.46
N LYS A 32 7.57 15.22 4.25
CA LYS A 32 6.88 16.47 4.64
C LYS A 32 7.36 17.01 5.98
N GLY A 33 7.34 18.32 6.14
CA GLY A 33 7.60 18.93 7.43
C GLY A 33 7.23 20.40 7.56
N GLN A 34 7.47 20.90 8.78
CA GLN A 34 7.31 22.29 9.17
C GLN A 34 8.50 22.69 10.06
N GLY A 35 8.91 23.95 10.00
CA GLY A 35 9.99 24.47 10.82
C GLY A 35 11.34 23.82 10.50
N ASN A 36 11.99 23.22 11.51
CA ASN A 36 13.33 22.61 11.38
C ASN A 36 13.30 21.11 11.07
N ARG A 37 12.12 20.54 10.76
CA ARG A 37 11.94 19.09 10.63
C ARG A 37 12.88 18.45 9.59
N LEU A 38 13.20 19.15 8.50
CA LEU A 38 14.11 18.67 7.46
C LEU A 38 15.57 18.58 7.93
N LEU A 39 15.95 19.31 8.99
CA LEU A 39 17.29 19.24 9.57
C LEU A 39 17.33 18.22 10.71
N ALA A 40 16.30 18.18 11.56
CA ALA A 40 16.20 17.24 12.67
C ALA A 40 16.19 15.77 12.20
N HIS A 41 15.65 15.50 11.01
CA HIS A 41 15.61 14.16 10.43
C HIS A 41 16.96 13.61 9.96
N LEU A 42 18.02 14.43 9.90
CA LEU A 42 19.37 13.94 9.61
C LEU A 42 19.96 13.14 10.79
N ASP A 43 19.57 13.49 12.02
CA ASP A 43 20.06 12.88 13.26
C ASP A 43 19.17 11.72 13.75
N ASP A 44 18.03 11.51 13.10
CA ASP A 44 17.07 10.45 13.43
C ASP A 44 17.63 9.07 13.04
N ARG A 45 17.87 8.22 14.05
CA ARG A 45 18.43 6.87 13.91
C ARG A 45 17.37 5.78 13.67
N THR A 46 16.09 6.14 13.59
CA THR A 46 15.01 5.15 13.52
C THR A 46 14.79 4.57 12.13
N GLU A 47 15.13 5.27 11.05
CA GLU A 47 14.95 4.78 9.67
C GLU A 47 16.20 4.11 9.10
N THR A 48 16.27 2.78 9.14
CA THR A 48 17.49 2.01 8.83
C THR A 48 18.09 2.27 7.44
N GLU A 49 17.29 2.32 6.37
CA GLU A 49 17.81 2.56 5.01
C GLU A 49 18.24 4.01 4.79
N LYS A 50 17.46 4.98 5.29
CA LYS A 50 17.83 6.41 5.27
C LYS A 50 19.13 6.64 6.03
N VAL A 51 19.21 6.12 7.25
CA VAL A 51 20.38 6.21 8.14
C VAL A 51 21.58 5.54 7.49
N ARG A 52 21.40 4.39 6.84
CA ARG A 52 22.46 3.71 6.09
C ARG A 52 22.99 4.60 4.98
N ARG A 53 22.13 5.17 4.13
CA ARG A 53 22.55 6.05 3.01
C ARG A 53 23.28 7.29 3.53
N ILE A 54 22.76 7.93 4.58
CA ILE A 54 23.41 9.10 5.23
C ILE A 54 24.77 8.70 5.81
N THR A 55 24.88 7.54 6.45
CA THR A 55 26.14 7.03 7.01
C THR A 55 27.17 6.72 5.92
N GLU A 56 26.74 6.13 4.79
CA GLU A 56 27.60 5.88 3.64
C GLU A 56 28.17 7.18 3.05
N LEU A 57 27.35 8.23 2.93
CA LEU A 57 27.81 9.55 2.54
C LEU A 57 28.78 10.13 3.56
N GLY A 58 28.49 10.01 4.86
CA GLY A 58 29.34 10.49 5.94
C GLY A 58 30.74 9.86 5.94
N LYS A 59 30.86 8.56 5.61
CA LYS A 59 32.16 7.88 5.45
C LYS A 59 33.03 8.48 4.35
N LEU A 60 32.42 9.13 3.35
CA LEU A 60 33.10 9.83 2.26
C LEU A 60 33.31 11.32 2.55
N GLY A 61 32.96 11.81 3.75
CA GLY A 61 32.96 13.23 4.09
C GLY A 61 31.85 14.02 3.40
N LEU A 62 30.87 13.34 2.79
CA LEU A 62 29.76 13.94 2.07
C LEU A 62 28.53 14.08 2.97
N LYS A 63 27.65 15.01 2.61
CA LYS A 63 26.33 15.18 3.23
C LYS A 63 25.26 15.16 2.15
N PRO A 64 24.04 14.67 2.46
CA PRO A 64 22.92 14.81 1.55
C PRO A 64 22.67 16.28 1.20
N ILE A 65 22.33 16.54 -0.06
CA ILE A 65 21.78 17.83 -0.45
C ILE A 65 20.30 17.83 -0.03
N ILE A 66 19.86 18.88 0.66
CA ILE A 66 18.47 19.01 1.06
C ILE A 66 17.79 20.01 0.11
N GLU A 67 16.80 19.52 -0.62
CA GLU A 67 16.03 20.34 -1.55
C GLU A 67 14.59 20.50 -1.06
N ILE A 68 14.01 21.68 -1.26
CA ILE A 68 12.59 21.91 -1.04
C ILE A 68 11.86 21.70 -2.36
N LEU A 69 11.05 20.65 -2.43
CA LEU A 69 10.22 20.36 -3.60
C LEU A 69 9.08 21.39 -3.72
N LYS A 70 8.43 21.70 -2.60
CA LYS A 70 7.36 22.70 -2.51
C LYS A 70 7.22 23.22 -1.09
N TYR A 71 6.93 24.51 -0.93
CA TYR A 71 6.68 25.16 0.36
C TYR A 71 5.48 26.11 0.29
N GLY A 72 5.07 26.63 1.44
CA GLY A 72 3.90 27.51 1.58
C GLY A 72 2.59 26.74 1.56
N LEU A 73 2.63 25.47 1.96
CA LEU A 73 1.51 24.56 1.91
C LEU A 73 0.74 24.56 3.24
N SER A 74 -0.52 24.14 3.16
CA SER A 74 -1.22 23.54 4.28
C SER A 74 -0.65 22.14 4.59
N GLU A 75 -0.95 21.61 5.78
CA GLU A 75 -0.52 20.24 6.11
C GLU A 75 -1.10 19.19 5.15
N HIS A 76 -2.36 19.37 4.73
CA HIS A 76 -3.03 18.45 3.82
C HIS A 76 -2.41 18.47 2.42
N GLU A 77 -2.10 19.65 1.88
CA GLU A 77 -1.41 19.75 0.59
C GLU A 77 0.00 19.15 0.65
N ALA A 78 0.74 19.38 1.73
CA ALA A 78 2.07 18.78 1.92
C ALA A 78 1.98 17.25 1.98
N PHE A 79 0.92 16.71 2.59
CA PHE A 79 0.64 15.28 2.60
C PHE A 79 0.36 14.72 1.20
N LEU A 80 -0.51 15.37 0.42
CA LEU A 80 -0.84 14.93 -0.95
C LEU A 80 0.40 14.96 -1.87
N ILE A 81 1.20 16.02 -1.78
CA ILE A 81 2.42 16.17 -2.61
C ILE A 81 3.49 15.14 -2.21
N GLU A 82 3.71 14.90 -0.92
CA GLU A 82 4.61 13.85 -0.43
C GLU A 82 4.19 12.48 -0.99
N SER A 83 2.90 12.14 -0.87
CA SER A 83 2.35 10.87 -1.36
C SER A 83 2.58 10.70 -2.87
N ALA A 84 2.21 11.70 -3.67
CA ALA A 84 2.36 11.65 -5.12
C ALA A 84 3.84 11.56 -5.55
N SER A 85 4.74 12.26 -4.85
CA SER A 85 6.17 12.25 -5.15
C SER A 85 6.81 10.88 -4.86
N ILE A 86 6.43 10.25 -3.75
CA ILE A 86 6.88 8.89 -3.41
C ILE A 86 6.39 7.89 -4.46
N GLU A 87 5.14 8.00 -4.90
CA GLU A 87 4.57 7.12 -5.93
C GLU A 87 5.20 7.31 -7.32
N LEU A 88 5.61 8.55 -7.64
CA LEU A 88 6.26 8.86 -8.92
C LEU A 88 7.68 8.30 -8.97
N LEU A 89 8.50 8.60 -7.95
CA LEU A 89 9.91 8.17 -7.86
C LEU A 89 10.02 6.66 -7.61
N GLY A 90 9.04 6.06 -6.93
CA GLY A 90 9.01 4.65 -6.60
C GLY A 90 9.90 4.30 -5.41
N LEU A 91 9.48 3.31 -4.62
CA LEU A 91 10.18 2.90 -3.40
C LEU A 91 11.54 2.24 -3.66
N GLU A 92 11.83 1.78 -4.89
CA GLU A 92 13.15 1.24 -5.24
C GLU A 92 14.23 2.34 -5.25
N GLN A 93 13.83 3.59 -5.51
CA GLN A 93 14.73 4.75 -5.51
C GLN A 93 14.77 5.44 -4.14
N LEU A 94 13.79 5.17 -3.27
CA LEU A 94 13.59 5.88 -2.00
C LEU A 94 13.80 5.00 -0.77
N THR A 95 14.39 5.58 0.27
CA THR A 95 14.72 4.93 1.55
C THR A 95 13.59 5.00 2.59
N ASN A 96 12.45 5.57 2.23
CA ASN A 96 11.28 5.76 3.10
C ASN A 96 10.80 4.43 3.71
N ARG A 97 10.77 4.30 5.04
CA ARG A 97 10.34 3.05 5.72
C ARG A 97 8.85 2.74 5.63
N VAL A 98 8.00 3.76 5.51
CA VAL A 98 6.55 3.61 5.61
C VAL A 98 5.92 4.19 4.36
N LYS A 99 5.07 3.40 3.69
CA LYS A 99 3.94 3.93 2.92
C LYS A 99 3.04 4.66 3.92
N GLY A 100 3.40 5.86 4.35
CA GLY A 100 2.79 6.57 5.47
C GLY A 100 1.30 6.79 5.20
N HIS A 101 0.41 6.02 5.82
CA HIS A 101 -1.05 6.20 5.74
C HIS A 101 -1.60 6.57 4.34
N HIS A 102 -0.95 6.16 3.24
CA HIS A 102 -1.37 6.44 1.86
C HIS A 102 -2.58 5.58 1.44
N ALA A 103 -3.38 5.16 2.42
CA ALA A 103 -4.51 4.27 2.25
C ALA A 103 -5.78 5.01 1.80
N GLU A 104 -5.74 6.35 1.73
CA GLU A 104 -6.79 7.14 1.08
C GLU A 104 -6.62 7.05 -0.44
N GLN A 105 -7.17 5.95 -0.93
CA GLN A 105 -7.66 5.65 -2.28
C GLN A 105 -7.54 6.80 -3.29
N GLN A 106 -6.50 6.76 -4.12
CA GLN A 106 -6.35 7.29 -5.49
C GLN A 106 -4.85 7.55 -5.74
N GLY A 107 -4.10 6.47 -5.96
CA GLY A 107 -2.67 6.55 -6.30
C GLY A 107 -2.42 6.43 -7.81
N ARG A 108 -1.14 6.35 -8.18
CA ARG A 108 -0.67 6.07 -9.53
C ARG A 108 -1.22 4.74 -10.06
N GLY A 109 -1.87 4.79 -11.23
CA GLY A 109 -2.36 3.62 -11.96
C GLY A 109 -2.34 3.87 -13.46
N ARG A 110 -2.62 2.82 -14.26
CA ARG A 110 -2.86 3.01 -15.69
C ARG A 110 -4.23 3.64 -15.89
N LEU A 111 -4.40 4.42 -16.95
CA LEU A 111 -5.68 5.08 -17.22
C LEU A 111 -6.80 4.04 -17.38
N GLU A 112 -6.52 2.92 -18.06
CA GLU A 112 -7.50 1.86 -18.29
C GLU A 112 -7.98 1.24 -16.96
N ASP A 113 -7.07 1.03 -16.01
CA ASP A 113 -7.39 0.49 -14.69
C ASP A 113 -8.25 1.46 -13.87
N ILE A 114 -7.97 2.76 -13.97
CA ILE A 114 -8.71 3.82 -13.29
C ILE A 114 -10.11 3.95 -13.90
N VAL A 115 -10.22 3.97 -15.23
CA VAL A 115 -11.51 3.99 -15.93
C VAL A 115 -12.34 2.78 -15.51
N GLN A 116 -11.75 1.59 -15.50
CA GLN A 116 -12.45 0.38 -15.04
C GLN A 116 -12.97 0.50 -13.61
N GLU A 117 -12.21 1.14 -12.71
CA GLU A 117 -12.64 1.32 -11.31
C GLU A 117 -13.71 2.40 -11.14
N LEU A 118 -13.63 3.49 -11.90
CA LEU A 118 -14.58 4.61 -11.83
C LEU A 118 -15.89 4.31 -12.57
N ASP A 119 -15.85 3.50 -13.63
CA ASP A 119 -16.99 3.10 -14.47
C ASP A 119 -17.54 1.71 -14.10
N ALA A 120 -17.10 1.14 -12.97
CA ALA A 120 -17.53 -0.18 -12.55
C ALA A 120 -19.03 -0.21 -12.16
N GLU A 121 -19.82 -0.93 -12.95
CA GLU A 121 -21.21 -1.25 -12.59
C GLU A 121 -21.29 -2.00 -11.26
N GLU A 122 -22.28 -1.65 -10.45
CA GLU A 122 -22.58 -2.37 -9.22
C GLU A 122 -23.13 -3.78 -9.49
N VAL A 123 -22.79 -4.73 -8.62
CA VAL A 123 -23.31 -6.10 -8.71
C VAL A 123 -23.82 -6.60 -7.36
N GLU A 124 -24.92 -7.34 -7.38
CA GLU A 124 -25.41 -8.06 -6.21
C GLU A 124 -24.74 -9.43 -6.06
N ILE A 125 -24.25 -9.72 -4.86
CA ILE A 125 -23.60 -11.00 -4.53
C ILE A 125 -24.67 -12.01 -4.08
N SER A 126 -24.95 -12.97 -4.96
CA SER A 126 -25.92 -14.05 -4.72
C SER A 126 -25.31 -15.33 -4.15
N HIS A 127 -23.97 -15.44 -4.11
CA HIS A 127 -23.27 -16.64 -3.63
C HIS A 127 -22.78 -16.46 -2.18
N ALA A 128 -22.41 -17.57 -1.53
CA ALA A 128 -21.73 -17.55 -0.24
C ALA A 128 -20.25 -17.15 -0.46
N VAL A 129 -19.91 -15.92 -0.07
CA VAL A 129 -18.63 -15.29 -0.40
C VAL A 129 -17.95 -14.70 0.82
N ILE A 130 -16.63 -14.86 0.89
CA ILE A 130 -15.76 -14.01 1.70
C ILE A 130 -15.11 -12.95 0.82
N LEU A 131 -15.32 -11.69 1.14
CA LEU A 131 -14.67 -10.54 0.52
C LEU A 131 -13.36 -10.28 1.25
N ILE A 132 -12.26 -10.23 0.51
CA ILE A 132 -10.92 -10.00 1.05
C ILE A 132 -10.34 -8.74 0.40
N ASN A 133 -10.26 -7.67 1.17
CA ASN A 133 -9.73 -6.40 0.73
C ASN A 133 -8.20 -6.36 0.90
N ILE A 134 -7.49 -6.25 -0.22
CA ILE A 134 -6.02 -6.27 -0.29
C ILE A 134 -5.42 -4.88 -0.59
N ASN A 135 -6.10 -3.79 -0.22
CA ASN A 135 -5.66 -2.40 -0.47
C ASN A 135 -4.17 -2.11 -0.14
N ARG A 136 -3.61 -2.74 0.88
CA ARG A 136 -2.20 -2.55 1.27
C ARG A 136 -1.21 -3.32 0.39
N LEU A 137 -1.66 -4.43 -0.21
CA LEU A 137 -0.83 -5.40 -0.91
C LEU A 137 -0.91 -5.24 -2.44
N TYR A 138 -2.07 -4.82 -2.94
CA TYR A 138 -2.35 -4.73 -4.37
C TYR A 138 -1.44 -3.72 -5.09
N ARG A 139 -1.01 -4.09 -6.30
CA ARG A 139 -0.35 -3.22 -7.26
C ARG A 139 -0.92 -3.51 -8.65
N TYR A 140 -1.12 -2.47 -9.44
CA TYR A 140 -1.52 -2.63 -10.84
C TYR A 140 -0.51 -3.50 -11.60
N GLY A 141 -1.03 -4.39 -12.45
CA GLY A 141 -0.20 -5.32 -13.22
C GLY A 141 0.39 -6.50 -12.42
N MET A 142 -0.07 -6.75 -11.18
CA MET A 142 0.34 -7.94 -10.42
C MET A 142 0.09 -9.24 -11.23
N PRO A 143 1.08 -10.14 -11.34
CA PRO A 143 0.88 -11.47 -11.89
C PRO A 143 -0.21 -12.24 -11.13
N GLN A 144 -0.94 -13.13 -11.81
CA GLN A 144 -2.05 -13.88 -11.21
C GLN A 144 -1.65 -14.67 -9.97
N ILE A 145 -0.43 -15.22 -9.93
CA ILE A 145 0.09 -15.94 -8.77
C ILE A 145 0.28 -15.02 -7.55
N GLN A 146 0.78 -13.79 -7.76
CA GLN A 146 0.94 -12.81 -6.69
C GLN A 146 -0.41 -12.29 -6.20
N LEU A 147 -1.37 -12.10 -7.11
CA LEU A 147 -2.74 -11.72 -6.75
C LEU A 147 -3.42 -12.81 -5.91
N TYR A 148 -3.21 -14.08 -6.27
CA TYR A 148 -3.70 -15.22 -5.51
C TYR A 148 -3.06 -15.29 -4.11
N ASP A 149 -1.73 -15.20 -4.01
CA ASP A 149 -1.01 -15.22 -2.73
C ASP A 149 -1.43 -14.06 -1.82
N ALA A 150 -1.57 -12.85 -2.39
CA ALA A 150 -2.06 -11.67 -1.66
C ALA A 150 -3.49 -11.83 -1.16
N THR A 151 -4.33 -12.57 -1.89
CA THR A 151 -5.74 -12.80 -1.52
C THR A 151 -5.87 -13.91 -0.50
N ARG A 152 -5.04 -14.95 -0.56
CA ARG A 152 -5.27 -16.18 0.20
C ARG A 152 -4.64 -16.20 1.59
N SER A 153 -3.55 -15.46 1.81
CA SER A 153 -2.64 -15.72 2.94
C SER A 153 -2.91 -14.85 4.17
N SER A 154 -2.79 -15.48 5.35
CA SER A 154 -2.72 -14.85 6.67
C SER A 154 -3.84 -13.88 7.04
N TRP A 155 -5.08 -14.36 7.02
CA TRP A 155 -6.24 -13.59 7.48
C TRP A 155 -6.71 -14.00 8.87
N LYS A 156 -7.10 -13.02 9.68
CA LYS A 156 -7.86 -13.27 10.92
C LYS A 156 -9.33 -13.48 10.55
N VAL A 157 -9.75 -14.74 10.43
CA VAL A 157 -11.07 -15.15 9.95
C VAL A 157 -11.75 -16.10 10.93
N GLY A 158 -13.03 -15.86 11.20
CA GLY A 158 -13.84 -16.69 12.10
C GLY A 158 -14.31 -18.01 11.47
N PRO A 159 -15.05 -18.86 12.22
CA PRO A 159 -15.54 -20.15 11.74
C PRO A 159 -16.45 -20.08 10.51
N ARG A 160 -17.19 -18.97 10.32
CA ARG A 160 -18.04 -18.72 9.13
C ARG A 160 -17.29 -18.82 7.80
N ARG A 161 -15.96 -18.74 7.81
CA ARG A 161 -15.11 -19.01 6.64
C ARG A 161 -15.38 -20.37 6.00
N ALA A 162 -15.77 -21.37 6.80
CA ALA A 162 -16.08 -22.71 6.30
C ALA A 162 -17.33 -22.74 5.40
N ASN A 163 -18.22 -21.76 5.52
CA ASN A 163 -19.44 -21.65 4.71
C ASN A 163 -19.21 -20.87 3.39
N ALA A 164 -18.06 -20.22 3.23
CA ALA A 164 -17.75 -19.45 2.03
C ALA A 164 -17.33 -20.38 0.88
N GLU A 165 -18.12 -20.41 -0.19
CA GLU A 165 -17.80 -21.14 -1.42
C GLU A 165 -16.75 -20.41 -2.25
N TYR A 166 -16.78 -19.07 -2.24
CA TYR A 166 -15.86 -18.23 -2.99
C TYR A 166 -15.14 -17.22 -2.11
N ALA A 167 -13.90 -16.90 -2.49
CA ALA A 167 -13.14 -15.78 -1.99
C ALA A 167 -12.97 -14.74 -3.11
N PHE A 168 -13.43 -13.52 -2.85
CA PHE A 168 -13.27 -12.40 -3.78
C PHE A 168 -12.06 -11.59 -3.38
N CYS A 169 -11.12 -11.42 -4.31
CA CYS A 169 -10.04 -10.46 -4.21
C CYS A 169 -10.59 -9.06 -4.50
N VAL A 170 -10.48 -8.14 -3.54
CA VAL A 170 -11.07 -6.82 -3.63
C VAL A 170 -10.00 -5.74 -3.47
N TYR A 171 -10.02 -4.76 -4.36
CA TYR A 171 -9.21 -3.55 -4.29
C TYR A 171 -10.05 -2.34 -4.72
N GLY A 172 -10.03 -1.25 -3.95
CA GLY A 172 -10.82 -0.05 -4.27
C GLY A 172 -12.35 -0.30 -4.30
N GLY A 173 -12.83 -1.39 -3.67
CA GLY A 173 -14.22 -1.82 -3.76
C GLY A 173 -14.59 -2.51 -5.08
N ILE A 174 -13.61 -2.85 -5.91
CA ILE A 174 -13.78 -3.58 -7.17
C ILE A 174 -13.29 -5.02 -6.99
N VAL A 175 -14.01 -5.98 -7.55
CA VAL A 175 -13.59 -7.39 -7.57
C VAL A 175 -12.50 -7.58 -8.63
N ARG A 176 -11.28 -7.86 -8.19
CA ARG A 176 -10.12 -8.08 -9.07
C ARG A 176 -9.95 -9.54 -9.50
N ALA A 177 -10.37 -10.48 -8.65
CA ALA A 177 -10.38 -11.91 -8.96
C ALA A 177 -11.40 -12.66 -8.09
N VAL A 178 -11.83 -13.82 -8.56
CA VAL A 178 -12.73 -14.72 -7.81
C VAL A 178 -12.13 -16.12 -7.79
N TYR A 179 -11.99 -16.67 -6.58
CA TYR A 179 -11.47 -18.01 -6.34
C TYR A 179 -12.55 -18.89 -5.71
N ARG A 180 -12.65 -20.14 -6.17
CA ARG A 180 -13.41 -21.18 -5.48
C ARG A 180 -12.55 -21.71 -4.35
N VAL A 181 -13.07 -21.63 -3.13
CA VAL A 181 -12.39 -22.12 -1.92
C VAL A 181 -12.54 -23.63 -1.84
N ALA A 182 -11.43 -24.34 -1.66
CA ALA A 182 -11.43 -25.79 -1.43
C ALA A 182 -11.28 -26.11 0.06
N ALA A 183 -10.41 -25.40 0.76
CA ALA A 183 -10.19 -25.58 2.20
C ALA A 183 -9.61 -24.34 2.85
N TRP A 184 -9.77 -24.23 4.17
CA TRP A 184 -9.05 -23.29 5.02
C TRP A 184 -8.06 -24.04 5.90
N VAL A 185 -6.84 -23.54 5.95
CA VAL A 185 -5.73 -24.13 6.71
C VAL A 185 -5.04 -23.05 7.55
N PRO A 186 -4.28 -23.41 8.60
CA PRO A 186 -3.47 -22.45 9.33
C PRO A 186 -2.53 -21.70 8.37
N ALA A 187 -2.33 -20.40 8.60
CA ALA A 187 -1.42 -19.60 7.78
C ALA A 187 0.01 -20.18 7.82
N GLY A 188 0.72 -20.11 6.68
CA GLY A 188 2.08 -20.64 6.57
C GLY A 188 2.17 -22.17 6.41
N SER A 189 1.05 -22.86 6.20
CA SER A 189 1.03 -24.32 6.00
C SER A 189 1.08 -24.73 4.52
N THR A 190 1.11 -23.77 3.60
CA THR A 190 1.12 -24.01 2.15
C THR A 190 2.24 -23.25 1.44
N MET A 191 2.63 -23.71 0.24
CA MET A 191 3.67 -23.07 -0.57
C MET A 191 3.23 -21.70 -1.09
N MET A 192 4.13 -20.72 -1.06
CA MET A 192 3.91 -19.36 -1.57
C MET A 192 4.93 -19.02 -2.66
N SER A 193 4.63 -18.00 -3.48
CA SER A 193 5.60 -17.44 -4.42
C SER A 193 6.87 -16.96 -3.68
N PRO A 194 8.08 -17.20 -4.23
CA PRO A 194 9.35 -16.74 -3.64
C PRO A 194 9.44 -15.21 -3.48
N THR A 195 8.61 -14.48 -4.21
CA THR A 195 8.59 -13.01 -4.23
C THR A 195 7.66 -12.40 -3.17
N TYR A 196 6.99 -13.21 -2.36
CA TYR A 196 6.04 -12.74 -1.35
C TYR A 196 6.76 -12.55 -0.01
N ASP A 197 6.63 -11.38 0.63
CA ASP A 197 7.33 -11.09 1.89
C ASP A 197 6.79 -11.98 3.03
N HIS A 198 7.59 -12.94 3.46
CA HIS A 198 7.21 -13.97 4.45
C HIS A 198 7.09 -13.45 5.89
N ARG A 199 7.46 -12.19 6.16
CA ARG A 199 7.72 -11.68 7.53
C ARG A 199 6.49 -11.52 8.44
N GLU A 200 5.26 -11.75 7.94
CA GLU A 200 4.03 -11.66 8.75
C GLU A 200 3.23 -12.98 8.86
N HIS A 201 3.77 -14.11 8.36
CA HIS A 201 2.94 -15.29 8.06
C HIS A 201 2.83 -16.37 9.13
N GLU A 202 3.62 -16.32 10.19
CA GLU A 202 3.62 -17.33 11.26
C GLU A 202 2.86 -16.86 12.52
N ALA A 203 1.67 -16.29 12.32
CA ALA A 203 0.80 -15.93 13.45
C ALA A 203 -0.16 -17.10 13.75
N PRO A 204 -0.18 -17.64 14.99
CA PRO A 204 -0.95 -18.84 15.34
C PRO A 204 -2.47 -18.67 15.27
N ASP A 205 -2.98 -17.47 15.01
CA ASP A 205 -4.42 -17.13 14.94
C ASP A 205 -4.91 -16.77 13.53
N ARG A 206 -4.09 -17.00 12.50
CA ARG A 206 -4.42 -16.67 11.12
C ARG A 206 -4.62 -17.91 10.26
N PHE A 207 -5.52 -17.78 9.29
CA PHE A 207 -5.83 -18.82 8.32
C PHE A 207 -5.56 -18.33 6.91
N GLU A 208 -5.28 -19.28 6.04
CA GLU A 208 -5.21 -19.11 4.60
C GLU A 208 -6.13 -20.10 3.91
N PHE A 209 -6.61 -19.74 2.71
CA PHE A 209 -7.39 -20.68 1.93
C PHE A 209 -6.54 -21.32 0.83
N VAL A 210 -6.88 -22.56 0.51
CA VAL A 210 -6.46 -23.25 -0.72
C VAL A 210 -7.64 -23.24 -1.66
N GLY A 211 -7.42 -22.81 -2.90
CA GLY A 211 -8.47 -22.69 -3.90
C GLY A 211 -7.91 -22.63 -5.30
N LYS A 212 -8.82 -22.47 -6.26
CA LYS A 212 -8.51 -22.26 -7.67
C LYS A 212 -9.33 -21.11 -8.21
N LEU A 213 -8.95 -20.58 -9.38
CA LEU A 213 -9.81 -19.62 -10.08
C LEU A 213 -11.22 -20.20 -10.23
N ALA A 214 -12.23 -19.37 -9.98
CA ALA A 214 -13.61 -19.77 -10.15
C ALA A 214 -13.91 -20.05 -11.63
N ALA A 215 -15.00 -20.80 -11.86
CA ALA A 215 -15.50 -21.07 -13.20
C ALA A 215 -15.76 -19.76 -13.96
N GLU A 216 -15.68 -19.82 -15.30
CA GLU A 216 -15.69 -18.63 -16.13
C GLU A 216 -16.98 -17.82 -16.02
N ASP A 217 -18.12 -18.48 -15.92
CA ASP A 217 -19.44 -17.89 -15.68
C ASP A 217 -19.47 -17.06 -14.39
N ILE A 218 -18.92 -17.58 -13.30
CA ILE A 218 -18.81 -16.87 -12.02
C ILE A 218 -17.89 -15.66 -12.15
N ARG A 219 -16.75 -15.82 -12.84
CA ARG A 219 -15.81 -14.71 -13.04
C ARG A 219 -16.41 -13.61 -13.91
N ARG A 220 -17.09 -13.95 -15.01
CA ARG A 220 -17.78 -12.99 -15.88
C ARG A 220 -18.85 -12.20 -15.13
N LYS A 221 -19.51 -12.82 -14.15
CA LYS A 221 -20.52 -12.14 -13.32
C LYS A 221 -19.94 -11.09 -12.39
N TYR A 222 -18.77 -11.33 -11.80
CA TYR A 222 -18.28 -10.53 -10.67
C TYR A 222 -17.00 -9.73 -10.94
N VAL A 223 -16.06 -10.23 -11.74
CA VAL A 223 -14.77 -9.56 -11.95
C VAL A 223 -14.99 -8.22 -12.66
N GLY A 224 -14.36 -7.16 -12.12
CA GLY A 224 -14.49 -5.79 -12.62
C GLY A 224 -15.74 -5.05 -12.14
N LYS A 225 -16.65 -5.71 -11.40
CA LYS A 225 -17.83 -5.07 -10.85
C LYS A 225 -17.55 -4.40 -9.51
N SER A 226 -18.32 -3.36 -9.22
CA SER A 226 -18.31 -2.64 -7.96
C SER A 226 -19.12 -3.37 -6.90
N ILE A 227 -18.52 -3.50 -5.73
CA ILE A 227 -19.13 -4.03 -4.50
C ILE A 227 -19.01 -3.01 -3.35
N LYS A 228 -18.80 -1.73 -3.68
CA LYS A 228 -18.64 -0.63 -2.70
C LYS A 228 -19.83 -0.54 -1.73
N GLN A 229 -21.04 -0.85 -2.19
CA GLN A 229 -22.26 -0.92 -1.38
C GLN A 229 -22.16 -1.91 -0.20
N TYR A 230 -21.26 -2.90 -0.28
CA TYR A 230 -21.01 -3.83 0.81
C TYR A 230 -19.95 -3.34 1.80
N PHE A 231 -19.26 -2.22 1.61
CA PHE A 231 -18.28 -1.72 2.58
C PHE A 231 -18.76 -0.43 3.24
N ALA A 232 -18.75 -0.40 4.58
CA ALA A 232 -18.97 0.84 5.30
C ALA A 232 -17.75 1.77 5.11
N LYS A 233 -18.00 3.06 4.91
CA LYS A 233 -16.92 4.07 4.84
C LYS A 233 -16.08 4.00 6.13
N GLY A 234 -14.77 3.84 5.98
CA GLY A 234 -13.83 3.78 7.11
C GLY A 234 -13.71 2.41 7.80
N ALA A 235 -14.29 1.34 7.24
CA ALA A 235 -14.12 0.00 7.80
C ALA A 235 -12.64 -0.42 7.80
N GLN A 236 -12.08 -0.69 8.98
CA GLN A 236 -10.68 -1.12 9.15
C GLN A 236 -10.48 -2.62 8.91
N ASN A 237 -11.54 -3.43 9.03
CA ASN A 237 -11.45 -4.88 8.82
C ASN A 237 -11.43 -5.21 7.32
N PRO A 238 -10.36 -5.85 6.80
CA PRO A 238 -10.28 -6.21 5.38
C PRO A 238 -11.20 -7.35 4.98
N ILE A 239 -11.83 -8.05 5.94
CA ILE A 239 -12.68 -9.22 5.70
C ILE A 239 -14.15 -8.86 5.84
N LYS A 240 -14.98 -9.32 4.89
CA LYS A 240 -16.44 -9.30 5.02
C LYS A 240 -17.06 -10.61 4.51
N TYR A 241 -18.05 -11.12 5.25
CA TYR A 241 -18.83 -12.31 4.85
C TYR A 241 -20.15 -11.88 4.23
N ILE A 242 -20.53 -12.51 3.13
CA ILE A 242 -21.79 -12.30 2.42
C ILE A 242 -22.43 -13.67 2.20
N ASN A 243 -23.66 -13.87 2.69
CA ASN A 243 -24.42 -15.13 2.59
C ASN A 243 -23.73 -16.37 3.20
N CYS A 244 -22.82 -16.19 4.18
CA CYS A 244 -22.07 -17.26 4.87
C CYS A 244 -22.42 -17.37 6.36
#